data_AF-A0A935TKX1-F1
#
_entry.id   AF-A0A935TKX1-F1
#
_cell.length_a   1.000
_cell.length_b   1.000
_cell.length_c   1.000
_cell.angle_alpha   90.00
_cell.angle_beta   90.00
_cell.angle_gamma   90.00
#
_symmetry.space_group_name_H-M   'P 1'
#
loop_
_entity.id
_entity.type
_entity.pdbx_description
1 polymer ?
#
loop_
_entity_poly.entity_id
_entity_poly.type
_entity_poly.pdbx_seq_one_letter_code
_entity_poly.pdbx_strand_id
1 'polypeptide(L)' 'MSTVSIIDLLGTGTACVVWSSIAPNSKNASMRYVDLMASQKPHLMKSYKNGFGKTVNLEYTPSTQF' A
#
# COMPACT_ATOMS: atom_id res chain seq x y z
N MET A 1 10.34 -23.66 -8.45
CA MET A 1 8.96 -23.12 -8.34
C MET A 1 9.04 -21.68 -7.88
N SER A 2 8.28 -20.80 -8.52
CA SER A 2 8.09 -19.41 -8.11
C SER A 2 6.65 -19.23 -7.63
N THR A 3 6.45 -18.46 -6.56
CA THR A 3 5.12 -18.13 -6.04
C THR A 3 4.83 -16.65 -6.27
N VAL A 4 3.57 -16.32 -6.57
CA VAL A 4 3.08 -14.95 -6.73
C VAL A 4 1.75 -14.84 -6.02
N SER A 5 1.55 -13.77 -5.25
CA SER A 5 0.34 -13.49 -4.49
C SER A 5 0.02 -12.00 -4.52
N ILE A 6 -1.26 -11.66 -4.32
CA ILE A 6 -1.74 -10.29 -4.13
C ILE A 6 -2.21 -10.19 -2.68
N ILE A 7 -1.50 -9.43 -1.86
CA ILE A 7 -1.80 -9.28 -0.42
C ILE A 7 -1.55 -7.84 0.04
N ASP A 8 -2.22 -7.40 1.11
CA ASP A 8 -1.87 -6.16 1.80
C ASP A 8 -0.64 -6.39 2.69
N LEU A 9 0.54 -6.32 2.07
CA LEU A 9 1.82 -6.56 2.76
C LEU A 9 2.18 -5.42 3.73
N LEU A 10 1.78 -4.19 3.40
CA LEU A 10 2.16 -2.97 4.13
C LEU A 10 1.12 -2.54 5.17
N GLY A 11 -0.02 -3.24 5.25
CA GLY A 11 -1.08 -2.96 6.21
C GLY A 11 -1.81 -1.64 5.95
N THR A 12 -1.74 -1.09 4.74
CA THR A 12 -2.33 0.22 4.39
C THR A 12 -3.75 0.10 3.85
N GLY A 13 -4.29 -1.13 3.81
CA GLY A 13 -5.56 -1.45 3.16
C GLY A 13 -5.46 -1.42 1.64
N THR A 14 -4.26 -1.57 1.07
CA THR A 14 -4.01 -1.57 -0.37
C THR A 14 -3.19 -2.79 -0.80
N ALA A 15 -3.42 -3.25 -2.03
CA ALA A 15 -2.81 -4.48 -2.52
C ALA A 15 -1.34 -4.26 -2.95
N CYS A 16 -0.48 -5.18 -2.53
CA CYS A 16 0.87 -5.37 -3.07
C CYS A 16 0.93 -6.65 -3.90
N VAL A 17 1.67 -6.62 -5.00
CA VAL A 17 2.10 -7.85 -5.70
C VAL A 17 3.33 -8.37 -4.98
N VAL A 18 3.30 -9.61 -4.49
CA VAL A 18 4.40 -10.25 -3.77
C VAL A 18 4.82 -11.51 -4.51
N TRP A 19 6.12 -11.73 -4.70
CA TRP A 19 6.61 -12.95 -5.33
C TRP A 19 7.91 -13.45 -4.72
N SER A 20 8.14 -14.75 -4.86
CA SER A 20 9.35 -15.41 -4.39
C SER A 20 9.85 -16.49 -5.34
N SER A 21 11.16 -16.76 -5.34
CA SER A 21 11.79 -17.82 -6.14
C SER A 21 13.03 -18.39 -5.46
N ILE A 22 13.20 -19.72 -5.55
CA ILE A 22 14.32 -20.47 -4.99
C ILE A 22 15.49 -20.66 -5.96
N ALA A 23 15.52 -19.91 -7.08
CA ALA A 23 16.56 -20.03 -8.09
C ALA A 23 17.95 -19.64 -7.52
N PRO A 24 19.06 -20.23 -8.02
CA PRO A 24 20.40 -19.92 -7.52
C PRO A 24 20.79 -18.43 -7.60
N ASN A 25 20.21 -17.70 -8.55
CA ASN A 25 20.44 -16.26 -8.76
C ASN A 25 19.49 -15.35 -7.95
N SER A 26 18.51 -15.89 -7.22
CA SER A 26 17.59 -15.12 -6.35
C SER A 26 17.98 -15.16 -4.87
N LYS A 27 19.18 -15.68 -4.54
CA LYS A 27 19.67 -15.90 -3.16
C LYS A 27 19.69 -14.65 -2.26
N ASN A 28 19.77 -13.44 -2.80
CA ASN A 28 19.86 -12.20 -2.00
C ASN A 28 18.50 -11.57 -1.64
N ALA A 29 17.39 -12.03 -2.20
CA ALA A 29 16.04 -11.58 -1.82
C ALA A 29 15.03 -12.65 -2.24
N SER A 30 14.75 -13.59 -1.33
CA SER A 30 13.81 -14.69 -1.61
C SER A 30 12.41 -14.15 -1.87
N MET A 31 12.02 -13.04 -1.22
CA MET A 31 10.73 -12.37 -1.38
C MET A 31 10.92 -10.95 -1.90
N ARG A 32 10.12 -10.56 -2.89
CA ARG A 32 10.06 -9.23 -3.50
C ARG A 32 8.61 -8.77 -3.55
N TYR A 33 8.39 -7.46 -3.56
CA TYR A 33 7.05 -6.91 -3.72
C TYR A 33 7.03 -5.59 -4.51
N VAL A 34 5.85 -5.26 -5.02
CA VAL A 34 5.51 -3.95 -5.61
C VAL A 34 4.26 -3.44 -4.92
N ASP A 35 4.35 -2.24 -4.35
CA ASP A 35 3.21 -1.47 -3.86
C ASP A 35 2.54 -0.75 -5.04
N LEU A 36 1.31 -1.13 -5.36
CA LEU A 36 0.57 -0.61 -6.51
C LEU A 36 -0.02 0.78 -6.26
N MET A 37 -0.15 1.18 -4.99
CA MET A 37 -0.89 2.37 -4.57
C MET A 37 -0.04 3.36 -3.76
N ALA A 38 1.28 3.15 -3.71
CA ALA A 38 2.21 3.93 -2.90
C ALA A 38 1.73 4.11 -1.45
N SER A 39 1.11 3.06 -0.90
CA SER A 39 0.57 3.02 0.46
C SER A 39 -0.52 4.07 0.74
N GLN A 40 -1.12 4.63 -0.32
CA GLN A 40 -2.20 5.60 -0.23
C GLN A 40 -3.52 4.96 -0.62
N LYS A 41 -4.39 4.75 0.39
CA LYS A 41 -5.73 4.23 0.16
C LYS A 41 -6.54 5.18 -0.73
N PRO A 42 -6.95 4.75 -1.94
CA PRO A 42 -7.71 5.60 -2.86
C PRO A 42 -9.12 5.84 -2.33
N HIS A 43 -9.81 6.82 -2.92
CA HIS A 43 -11.21 7.17 -2.64
C HIS A 43 -11.50 7.67 -1.22
N LEU A 44 -10.47 8.05 -0.45
CA LEU A 44 -10.65 8.79 0.80
C LEU A 44 -10.86 10.28 0.52
N MET A 45 -11.76 10.90 1.27
CA MET A 45 -11.94 12.36 1.25
C MET A 45 -10.74 13.03 1.92
N LYS A 46 -9.86 13.66 1.13
CA LYS A 46 -8.68 14.37 1.67
C LYS A 46 -8.97 15.84 2.03
N SER A 47 -10.03 16.43 1.47
CA SER A 47 -10.37 17.82 1.76
C SER A 47 -11.81 18.15 1.39
N TYR A 48 -12.38 19.17 2.03
CA TYR A 48 -13.60 19.82 1.56
C TYR A 48 -13.54 21.33 1.74
N LYS A 49 -14.33 22.04 0.93
CA LYS A 49 -14.55 23.49 1.03
C LYS A 49 -16.04 23.74 1.20
N ASN A 50 -16.42 24.62 2.13
CA ASN A 50 -17.83 24.88 2.42
C ASN A 50 -18.46 26.03 1.62
N GLY A 51 -17.70 26.66 0.73
CA GLY A 51 -18.16 27.83 -0.06
C GLY A 51 -18.23 29.15 0.72
N PHE A 52 -17.97 29.16 2.03
CA PHE A 52 -18.00 30.33 2.91
C PHE A 52 -16.61 30.67 3.49
N GLY A 53 -15.55 30.37 2.73
CA GLY A 53 -14.16 30.67 3.10
C GLY A 53 -13.48 29.63 4.00
N LYS A 54 -14.16 28.55 4.42
CA LYS A 54 -13.52 27.47 5.19
C LYS A 54 -13.07 26.33 4.28
N THR A 55 -11.82 25.93 4.43
CA THR A 55 -11.23 24.71 3.86
C THR A 55 -10.77 23.81 5.00
N VAL A 56 -11.04 22.51 4.90
CA VAL A 56 -10.57 21.51 5.85
C VAL A 56 -9.85 20.42 5.08
N ASN A 57 -8.67 20.02 5.57
CA ASN A 57 -7.89 18.89 5.07
C ASN A 57 -7.92 17.75 6.09
N LEU A 58 -7.90 16.52 5.60
CA LEU A 58 -7.91 15.30 6.40
C LEU A 58 -6.70 14.45 6.03
N GLU A 59 -6.01 13.96 7.06
CA GLU A 59 -4.93 12.98 6.93
C GLU A 59 -5.36 11.68 7.64
N TYR A 60 -4.99 10.55 7.06
CA TYR A 60 -5.37 9.23 7.54
C TYR A 60 -4.13 8.41 7.81
N THR A 61 -4.17 7.71 8.94
CA THR A 61 -3.15 6.75 9.35
C THR A 61 -3.81 5.38 9.47
N PRO A 62 -3.25 4.32 8.87
CA PRO A 62 -3.83 2.99 8.98
C PRO A 62 -3.83 2.52 10.44
N SER A 63 -4.84 1.74 10.83
CA SER A 63 -4.94 1.22 12.19
C SER A 63 -3.81 0.24 12.54
N THR A 64 -3.22 -0.42 11.53
CA THR A 64 -2.05 -1.32 11.67
C THR A 64 -0.79 -0.61 12.15
N GLN A 65 -0.78 0.73 12.19
CA GLN A 65 0.30 1.51 12.78
C GLN A 65 0.15 1.68 14.30
N PHE A 66 -1.01 1.35 14.88
CA PHE A 66 -1.31 1.45 16.31
C PHE A 66 -1.51 0.07 16.94
#